data_AF-A0A537JE61-F1
#
_entry.id   AF-A0A537JE61-F1
#
_cell.length_a   1.000
_cell.length_b   1.000
_cell.length_c   1.000
_cell.angle_alpha   90.00
_cell.angle_beta   90.00
_cell.angle_gamma   90.00
#
_symmetry.space_group_name_H-M   'P 1'
#
loop_
_entity.id
_entity.type
_entity.pdbx_description
1 polymer ?
#
loop_
_entity_poly.entity_id
_entity_poly.type
_entity_poly.pdbx_seq_one_letter_code
_entity_poly.pdbx_strand_id
1 'polypeptide(L)'
;MKNDILYDKMNGTTQDSMSVILRTLTLIQQKVENSSEVNHQIIEWQQAELKRLQHEVFEKNNAVTDLHTKLNDSQTQSEGNRQLINKLITDIDRLQQAIEWYRRTYETRSLAGIIKDKMKHFFIR
;
A
#
# COMPACT_ATOMS: atom_id res chain seq x y z
N MET A 1 -31.72 23.42 83.32
CA MET A 1 -31.08 22.08 83.24
C MET A 1 -31.61 21.17 82.13
N LYS A 2 -32.92 21.09 81.80
CA LYS A 2 -33.37 20.26 80.65
C LYS A 2 -33.04 20.85 79.27
N ASN A 3 -32.91 22.18 79.16
CA ASN A 3 -32.62 22.84 77.88
C ASN A 3 -31.15 22.72 77.48
N ASP A 4 -30.20 22.73 78.43
CA ASP A 4 -28.76 22.62 78.12
C ASP A 4 -28.39 21.26 77.50
N ILE A 5 -29.05 20.18 77.92
CA ILE A 5 -28.80 18.81 77.41
C ILE A 5 -29.30 18.64 75.97
N LEU A 6 -30.33 19.39 75.57
CA LEU A 6 -30.88 19.37 74.21
C LEU A 6 -30.01 20.16 73.23
N TYR A 7 -29.46 21.30 73.66
CA TYR A 7 -28.51 22.08 72.86
C TYR A 7 -27.16 21.37 72.68
N ASP A 8 -26.68 20.66 73.71
CA ASP A 8 -25.44 19.88 73.65
C ASP A 8 -25.58 18.65 72.72
N LYS A 9 -26.72 17.94 72.78
CA LYS A 9 -27.04 16.86 71.83
C LYS A 9 -27.20 17.36 70.39
N MET A 10 -27.85 18.50 70.17
CA MET A 10 -28.01 19.05 68.81
C MET A 10 -26.67 19.53 68.23
N ASN A 11 -25.82 20.17 69.03
CA ASN A 11 -24.47 20.56 68.60
C ASN A 11 -23.60 19.34 68.30
N GLY A 12 -23.62 18.31 69.14
CA GLY A 12 -22.90 17.06 68.91
C GLY A 12 -23.35 16.33 67.64
N THR A 13 -24.65 16.27 67.36
CA THR A 13 -25.20 15.61 66.15
C THR A 13 -24.85 16.39 64.87
N THR A 14 -24.83 17.71 64.94
CA THR A 14 -24.47 18.59 63.81
C THR A 14 -22.98 18.50 63.51
N GLN A 15 -22.15 18.42 64.55
CA GLN A 15 -20.70 18.28 64.44
C GLN A 15 -20.28 16.89 63.93
N ASP A 16 -21.00 15.83 64.32
CA ASP A 16 -20.81 14.49 63.79
C ASP A 16 -21.20 14.41 62.30
N SER A 17 -22.34 14.99 61.92
CA SER A 17 -22.78 15.10 60.51
C SER A 17 -21.79 15.88 59.65
N MET A 18 -21.25 16.99 60.17
CA MET A 18 -20.22 17.78 59.49
C MET A 18 -18.93 16.97 59.27
N SER A 19 -18.53 16.14 60.25
CA SER A 19 -17.36 15.27 60.13
C SER A 19 -17.52 14.22 59.03
N VAL A 20 -18.73 13.64 58.90
CA VAL A 20 -19.06 12.67 57.85
C VAL A 20 -19.04 13.33 56.48
N ILE A 21 -19.57 14.55 56.35
CA ILE A 21 -19.54 15.32 55.10
C ILE A 21 -18.09 15.63 54.69
N LEU A 22 -17.27 16.13 55.62
CA LEU A 22 -15.86 16.43 55.33
C LEU A 22 -15.10 15.17 54.89
N ARG A 23 -15.29 14.04 55.58
CA ARG A 23 -14.68 12.77 55.19
C ARG A 23 -15.12 12.32 53.80
N THR A 24 -16.41 12.47 53.48
CA THR A 24 -16.96 12.11 52.18
C THR A 24 -16.40 12.99 51.07
N LEU A 25 -16.28 14.31 51.31
CA LEU A 25 -15.67 15.25 50.37
C LEU A 25 -14.19 14.92 50.12
N THR A 26 -13.43 14.58 51.16
CA THR A 26 -12.04 14.14 51.01
C THR A 26 -11.93 12.86 50.17
N LEU A 27 -12.81 11.88 50.41
CA LEU A 27 -12.83 10.65 49.61
C LEU A 27 -13.20 10.90 48.15
N ILE A 28 -14.15 11.80 47.89
CA ILE A 28 -14.53 12.21 46.53
C ILE A 28 -13.34 12.90 45.85
N GLN A 29 -12.71 13.86 46.53
CA GLN A 29 -11.54 14.56 45.99
C GLN A 29 -10.43 13.58 45.62
N GLN A 30 -10.09 12.65 46.52
CA GLN A 30 -9.06 11.65 46.26
C GLN A 30 -9.43 10.74 45.08
N LYS A 31 -10.70 10.34 44.95
CA LYS A 31 -11.15 9.56 43.79
C LYS A 31 -11.05 10.33 42.48
N VAL A 32 -11.39 11.63 42.50
CA VAL A 32 -11.29 12.50 41.32
C VAL A 32 -9.84 12.69 40.91
N GLU A 33 -8.94 12.96 41.87
CA GLU A 33 -7.50 13.10 41.62
C GLU A 33 -6.92 11.80 41.05
N ASN A 34 -7.18 10.65 41.67
CA ASN A 34 -6.73 9.35 41.17
C ASN A 34 -7.26 9.06 39.75
N SER A 35 -8.55 9.34 39.50
CA SER A 35 -9.13 9.14 38.17
C SER A 35 -8.53 10.10 37.14
N SER A 36 -8.22 11.33 37.54
CA SER A 36 -7.59 12.33 36.67
C SER A 36 -6.20 11.88 36.24
N GLU A 37 -5.41 11.36 37.19
CA GLU A 37 -4.07 10.85 36.93
C GLU A 37 -4.08 9.63 36.00
N VAL A 38 -4.96 8.66 36.24
CA VAL A 38 -5.12 7.49 35.36
C VAL A 38 -5.53 7.91 33.95
N ASN A 39 -6.49 8.83 33.83
CA ASN A 39 -6.93 9.32 32.53
C ASN A 39 -5.80 10.06 31.80
N HIS A 40 -4.98 10.82 32.53
CA HIS A 40 -3.83 11.51 31.96
C HIS A 40 -2.82 10.51 31.37
N GLN A 41 -2.48 9.46 32.11
CA GLN A 41 -1.58 8.40 31.64
C GLN A 41 -2.12 7.68 30.39
N ILE A 42 -3.43 7.41 30.34
CA ILE A 42 -4.07 6.81 29.17
C ILE A 42 -3.95 7.75 27.95
N ILE A 43 -4.19 9.05 28.14
CA ILE A 43 -4.06 10.04 27.07
C ILE A 43 -2.63 10.09 26.54
N GLU A 44 -1.63 10.11 27.42
CA GLU A 44 -0.22 10.11 27.01
C GLU A 44 0.13 8.87 26.20
N TRP A 45 -0.30 7.69 26.65
CA TRP A 45 -0.10 6.44 25.92
C TRP A 45 -0.78 6.46 24.55
N GLN A 46 -2.05 6.91 24.48
CA GLN A 46 -2.78 7.04 23.23
C GLN A 46 -2.11 8.02 22.27
N GLN A 47 -1.56 9.14 22.77
CA GLN A 47 -0.83 10.10 21.95
C GLN A 47 0.46 9.52 21.39
N ALA A 48 1.20 8.73 22.19
CA ALA A 48 2.39 8.04 21.74
C ALA A 48 2.06 7.02 20.64
N GLU A 49 1.00 6.23 20.83
CA GLU A 49 0.56 5.23 19.85
C GLU A 49 0.04 5.87 18.57
N LEU A 50 -0.70 6.99 18.65
CA LEU A 50 -1.14 7.75 17.48
C LEU A 50 0.06 8.26 16.67
N LYS A 51 1.10 8.78 17.32
CA LYS A 51 2.32 9.21 16.62
C LYS A 51 3.00 8.03 15.92
N ARG A 52 3.08 6.87 16.58
CA ARG A 52 3.64 5.65 15.98
C ARG A 52 2.86 5.21 14.75
N LEU A 53 1.54 5.15 14.84
CA LEU A 53 0.66 4.76 13.74
C LEU A 53 0.72 5.76 12.58
N GLN A 54 0.76 7.07 12.87
CA GLN A 54 0.92 8.09 11.83
C GLN A 54 2.23 7.93 11.06
N HIS A 55 3.32 7.62 11.77
CA HIS A 55 4.60 7.35 11.13
C HIS A 55 4.54 6.09 10.24
N GLU A 56 3.97 4.99 10.76
CA GLU A 56 3.82 3.75 10.00
C GLU A 56 2.96 3.95 8.73
N VAL A 57 1.84 4.68 8.84
CA VAL A 57 0.99 5.02 7.69
C VAL A 57 1.76 5.84 6.66
N PHE A 58 2.55 6.83 7.10
CA PHE A 58 3.36 7.64 6.20
C PHE A 58 4.39 6.79 5.43
N GLU A 59 5.12 5.91 6.11
CA GLU A 59 6.08 5.02 5.47
C GLU A 59 5.43 4.07 4.46
N LYS A 60 4.29 3.46 4.83
CA LYS A 60 3.54 2.58 3.94
C LYS A 60 3.02 3.33 2.72
N ASN A 61 2.54 4.57 2.89
CA ASN A 61 2.06 5.39 1.79
C ASN A 61 3.17 5.75 0.80
N ASN A 62 4.38 6.04 1.30
CA ASN A 62 5.55 6.26 0.45
C ASN A 62 5.92 5.00 -0.34
N ALA A 63 5.92 3.83 0.31
CA ALA A 63 6.18 2.56 -0.36
C ALA A 63 5.14 2.24 -1.45
N VAL A 64 3.85 2.50 -1.18
CA VAL A 64 2.78 2.32 -2.17
C VAL A 64 2.99 3.25 -3.38
N THR A 65 3.38 4.49 -3.15
CA THR A 65 3.62 5.47 -4.22
C THR A 65 4.82 5.07 -5.08
N ASP A 66 5.92 4.62 -4.46
CA ASP A 66 7.10 4.11 -5.19
C ASP A 66 6.75 2.87 -6.03
N LEU A 67 6.00 1.92 -5.46
CA LEU A 67 5.54 0.73 -6.18
C LEU A 67 4.62 1.08 -7.36
N HIS A 68 3.71 2.04 -7.19
CA HIS A 68 2.86 2.51 -8.28
C HIS A 68 3.67 3.14 -9.41
N THR A 69 4.70 3.91 -9.08
CA THR A 69 5.60 4.52 -10.07
C THR A 69 6.33 3.44 -10.86
N LYS A 70 6.95 2.47 -10.16
CA LYS A 70 7.64 1.34 -10.79
C LYS A 70 6.73 0.48 -11.66
N LEU A 71 5.49 0.26 -11.22
CA LEU A 71 4.50 -0.47 -11.99
C LEU A 71 4.16 0.25 -13.29
N ASN A 72 3.95 1.57 -13.23
CA ASN A 72 3.63 2.39 -14.39
C ASN A 72 4.78 2.42 -15.41
N ASP A 73 6.03 2.52 -14.92
CA ASP A 73 7.22 2.49 -15.77
C ASP A 73 7.37 1.14 -16.48
N SER A 74 7.19 0.04 -15.74
CA SER A 74 7.22 -1.33 -16.28
C SER A 74 6.12 -1.56 -17.31
N GLN A 75 4.91 -1.07 -17.06
CA GLN A 75 3.79 -1.17 -18.00
C GLN A 75 4.07 -0.39 -19.29
N THR A 76 4.61 0.82 -19.17
CA THR A 76 5.01 1.64 -20.33
C THR A 76 6.11 0.96 -21.15
N GLN A 77 7.12 0.40 -20.47
CA GLN A 77 8.19 -0.34 -21.14
C GLN A 77 7.67 -1.61 -21.83
N SER A 78 6.78 -2.36 -21.18
CA SER A 78 6.16 -3.56 -21.72
C SER A 78 5.36 -3.27 -23.00
N GLU A 79 4.60 -2.17 -23.01
CA GLU A 79 3.88 -1.73 -24.20
C GLU A 79 4.82 -1.31 -25.33
N GLY A 80 5.90 -0.57 -25.02
CA GLY A 80 6.94 -0.23 -26.00
C GLY A 80 7.61 -1.47 -26.60
N ASN A 81 7.93 -2.46 -25.76
CA ASN A 81 8.49 -3.74 -26.20
C ASN A 81 7.51 -4.50 -27.11
N ARG A 82 6.22 -4.52 -26.77
CA ARG A 82 5.17 -5.15 -27.59
C ARG A 82 5.11 -4.52 -28.98
N GLN A 83 5.15 -3.20 -29.07
CA GLN A 83 5.16 -2.47 -30.34
C GLN A 83 6.42 -2.77 -31.16
N LEU A 84 7.59 -2.80 -30.51
CA LEU A 84 8.85 -3.14 -31.16
C LEU A 84 8.83 -4.57 -31.71
N ILE A 85 8.34 -5.55 -30.92
CA ILE A 85 8.19 -6.94 -31.35
C ILE A 85 7.29 -7.02 -32.60
N ASN A 86 6.15 -6.35 -32.59
CA ASN A 86 5.23 -6.35 -33.74
C ASN A 86 5.90 -5.76 -35.01
N LYS A 87 6.69 -4.69 -34.84
CA LYS A 87 7.46 -4.11 -35.95
C LYS A 87 8.49 -5.09 -36.49
N LEU A 88 9.27 -5.73 -35.60
CA LEU A 88 10.30 -6.68 -36.00
C LEU A 88 9.72 -7.91 -36.70
N ILE A 89 8.56 -8.43 -36.24
CA ILE A 89 7.85 -9.51 -36.92
C ILE A 89 7.47 -9.08 -38.35
N THR A 90 6.91 -7.88 -38.50
CA THR A 90 6.54 -7.34 -39.81
C THR A 90 7.75 -7.20 -40.74
N ASP A 91 8.89 -6.73 -40.21
CA ASP A 91 10.11 -6.57 -40.99
C ASP A 91 10.74 -7.93 -41.38
N ILE A 92 10.68 -8.93 -40.48
CA ILE A 92 11.08 -10.31 -40.79
C ILE A 92 10.25 -10.88 -41.94
N ASP A 93 8.92 -10.75 -41.89
CA ASP A 93 8.03 -11.23 -42.94
C ASP A 93 8.36 -10.58 -44.30
N ARG A 94 8.63 -9.27 -44.31
CA ARG A 94 9.04 -8.56 -45.53
C ARG A 94 10.36 -9.08 -46.08
N LEU A 95 11.35 -9.30 -45.21
CA LEU A 95 12.65 -9.86 -45.62
C LEU A 95 12.51 -11.28 -46.16
N GLN A 96 11.68 -12.12 -45.53
CA GLN A 96 11.38 -13.47 -46.02
C GLN A 96 10.73 -13.44 -47.41
N GLN A 97 9.77 -12.54 -47.63
CA GLN A 97 9.15 -12.37 -48.95
C GLN A 97 10.16 -11.89 -49.99
N ALA A 98 11.07 -10.98 -49.63
CA ALA A 98 12.13 -10.51 -50.51
C ALA A 98 13.12 -11.63 -50.88
N ILE A 99 13.52 -12.45 -49.90
CA ILE A 99 14.34 -13.66 -50.12
C ILE A 99 13.63 -14.61 -51.08
N GLU A 100 12.35 -14.90 -50.84
CA GLU A 100 11.57 -15.82 -51.69
C GLU A 100 11.39 -15.28 -53.11
N TRP A 101 11.20 -13.96 -53.25
CA TRP A 101 11.15 -13.30 -54.55
C TRP A 101 12.50 -13.38 -55.27
N TYR A 102 13.61 -13.12 -54.57
CA TYR A 102 14.95 -13.21 -55.13
C TYR A 102 15.24 -14.64 -55.61
N ARG A 103 14.92 -15.64 -54.79
CA ARG A 103 15.05 -17.05 -55.11
C ARG A 103 14.28 -17.41 -56.39
N ARG A 104 13.01 -17.04 -56.47
CA ARG A 104 12.17 -17.28 -57.66
C ARG A 104 12.69 -16.57 -58.91
N THR A 105 13.18 -15.35 -58.76
CA THR A 105 13.60 -14.52 -59.89
C THR A 105 14.97 -14.92 -60.41
N TYR A 106 15.93 -15.15 -59.53
CA TYR A 106 17.33 -15.30 -59.90
C TYR A 106 17.86 -16.72 -59.76
N GLU A 107 17.34 -17.58 -58.89
CA GLU A 107 17.81 -18.98 -58.84
C GLU A 107 17.06 -19.85 -59.85
N THR A 108 15.76 -19.63 -60.01
CA THR A 108 14.94 -20.44 -60.93
C THR A 108 15.06 -20.00 -62.39
N ARG A 109 15.32 -18.71 -62.66
CA ARG A 109 15.55 -18.18 -64.03
C ARG A 109 17.01 -17.89 -64.36
N SER A 110 17.93 -18.23 -63.46
CA SER A 110 19.37 -18.17 -63.71
C SER A 110 19.76 -19.13 -64.84
N LEU A 111 20.80 -18.80 -65.59
CA LEU A 111 21.42 -19.70 -66.58
C LEU A 111 21.75 -21.07 -65.97
N ALA A 112 22.20 -21.12 -64.71
CA ALA A 112 22.45 -22.38 -64.01
C ALA A 112 21.15 -23.15 -63.69
N GLY A 113 20.07 -22.44 -63.36
CA GLY A 113 18.73 -23.02 -63.18
C GLY A 113 18.17 -23.61 -64.48
N ILE A 114 18.31 -22.88 -65.60
CA ILE A 114 17.90 -23.31 -66.94
C ILE A 114 18.75 -24.50 -67.42
N ILE A 115 20.07 -24.48 -67.19
CA ILE A 115 20.98 -25.61 -67.50
C ILE A 115 20.58 -26.84 -66.68
N LYS A 116 20.27 -26.68 -65.39
CA LYS A 116 19.84 -27.77 -64.51
C LYS A 116 18.50 -28.37 -64.97
N ASP A 117 17.52 -27.54 -65.33
CA ASP A 117 16.22 -28.00 -65.85
C ASP A 117 16.39 -28.72 -67.20
N LYS A 118 17.22 -28.20 -68.10
CA LYS A 118 17.54 -28.88 -69.37
C LYS A 118 18.23 -30.22 -69.14
N MET A 119 19.19 -30.33 -68.22
CA MET A 119 19.83 -31.61 -67.88
C MET A 119 18.82 -32.62 -67.30
N LYS A 120 17.92 -32.17 -66.43
CA LYS A 120 16.90 -33.04 -65.82
C LYS A 120 15.92 -33.59 -66.87
N HIS A 121 15.50 -32.75 -67.83
CA HIS A 121 14.66 -33.20 -68.94
C HIS A 121 15.40 -34.10 -69.94
N PHE A 122 16.72 -33.94 -70.10
CA PHE A 122 17.52 -34.77 -70.99
C PHE A 122 17.77 -36.19 -70.44
N PHE A 123 17.81 -36.36 -69.11
CA PHE A 123 18.00 -37.67 -68.45
C PHE A 123 16.71 -38.47 -68.24
N ILE A 124 15.53 -37.89 -68.47
CA ILE A 124 14.22 -38.55 -68.28
C ILE A 124 13.64 -39.10 -69.61
N ARG A 125 14.42 -39.05 -70.70
CA ARG A 125 14.11 -39.71 -71.97
C ARG A 125 15.13 -40.81 -72.25
#